data_AF-A0A7K2PCN7-F1
#
_entry.id   AF-A0A7K2PCN7-F1
#
_cell.length_a   1.000
_cell.length_b   1.000
_cell.length_c   1.000
_cell.angle_alpha   90.00
_cell.angle_beta   90.00
_cell.angle_gamma   90.00
#
_symmetry.space_group_name_H-M   'P 1'
#
loop_
_entity.id
_entity.type
_entity.pdbx_description
1 polymer ?
#
loop_
_entity_poly.entity_id
_entity_poly.type
_entity_poly.pdbx_seq_one_letter_code
_entity_poly.pdbx_strand_id
1 'polypeptide(L)'
;VDQVPDSHLTWRSLGQRHGHRGEVTFRPSEGERTSVTVRMSAEPRGLTGLLALVPGAAGRVVRRELAHFKAYVEGHGEASGAWRGTIRDGQVRPEEPEPPRSRVAVWPVG
;
A
#
# COMPACT_ATOMS: atom_id res chain seq x y z
N VAL A 1 -11.56 -3.37 0.80
CA VAL A 1 -10.32 -3.19 1.59
C VAL A 1 -9.90 -4.58 1.98
N ASP A 2 -8.76 -5.00 1.46
CA ASP A 2 -8.32 -6.40 1.51
C ASP A 2 -6.79 -6.42 1.60
N GLN A 3 -6.24 -7.40 2.30
CA GLN A 3 -4.81 -7.65 2.34
C GLN A 3 -4.57 -9.15 2.44
N VAL A 4 -3.66 -9.64 1.60
CA VAL A 4 -3.01 -10.92 1.77
C VAL A 4 -1.51 -10.65 1.70
N PRO A 5 -0.75 -10.93 2.77
CA PRO A 5 0.71 -10.76 2.77
C PRO A 5 1.34 -11.40 1.52
N ASP A 6 2.37 -10.74 0.98
CA ASP A 6 3.15 -11.19 -0.18
C ASP A 6 2.35 -11.39 -1.48
N SER A 7 1.06 -11.03 -1.50
CA SER A 7 0.18 -11.21 -2.64
C SER A 7 -0.42 -9.88 -3.09
N HIS A 8 -1.27 -9.25 -2.28
CA HIS A 8 -1.94 -8.01 -2.66
C HIS A 8 -2.49 -7.23 -1.47
N LEU A 9 -2.74 -5.94 -1.73
CA LEU A 9 -3.40 -5.03 -0.81
C LEU A 9 -4.34 -4.12 -1.60
N THR A 10 -5.60 -4.01 -1.18
CA THR A 10 -6.57 -3.05 -1.72
C THR A 10 -6.99 -2.04 -0.68
N TRP A 11 -7.01 -0.76 -1.05
CA TRP A 11 -7.35 0.32 -0.14
C TRP A 11 -8.37 1.28 -0.76
N ARG A 12 -9.04 2.03 0.13
CA ARG A 12 -9.91 3.14 -0.19
C ARG A 12 -9.71 4.23 0.85
N SER A 13 -9.54 5.47 0.41
CA SER A 13 -9.46 6.63 1.31
C SER A 13 -10.78 6.86 2.04
N LEU A 14 -10.71 7.26 3.31
CA LEU A 14 -11.88 7.60 4.13
C LEU A 14 -12.26 9.10 4.07
N GLY A 15 -11.46 9.91 3.37
CA GLY A 15 -11.67 11.36 3.30
C GLY A 15 -12.94 11.74 2.55
N GLN A 16 -13.70 12.70 3.10
CA GLN A 16 -14.94 13.22 2.52
C GLN A 16 -14.71 14.09 1.27
N ARG A 17 -13.53 14.73 1.15
CA ARG A 17 -13.21 15.69 0.06
C ARG A 17 -12.26 15.11 -1.00
N HIS A 18 -11.41 14.17 -0.62
CA HIS A 18 -10.37 13.61 -1.48
C HIS A 18 -10.43 12.10 -1.51
N GLY A 19 -11.15 11.58 -2.52
CA GLY A 19 -11.35 10.16 -2.74
C GLY A 19 -10.30 9.56 -3.68
N HIS A 20 -9.55 8.58 -3.20
CA HIS A 20 -8.78 7.67 -4.04
C HIS A 20 -8.89 6.23 -3.54
N ARG A 21 -8.71 5.30 -4.46
CA ARG A 21 -8.69 3.86 -4.20
C ARG A 21 -7.64 3.21 -5.07
N GLY A 22 -7.14 2.08 -4.63
CA GLY A 22 -6.19 1.35 -5.44
C GLY A 22 -5.92 -0.06 -4.93
N GLU A 23 -5.02 -0.70 -5.66
CA GLU A 23 -4.51 -2.02 -5.41
C GLU A 23 -2.99 -2.03 -5.60
N VAL A 24 -2.30 -2.73 -4.71
CA VAL A 24 -0.91 -3.14 -4.87
C VAL A 24 -0.90 -4.65 -5.05
N THR A 25 -0.15 -5.13 -6.05
CA THR A 25 0.12 -6.56 -6.21
C THR A 25 1.62 -6.81 -6.16
N PHE A 26 2.00 -7.87 -5.47
CA PHE A 26 3.37 -8.35 -5.36
C PHE A 26 3.52 -9.63 -6.20
N ARG A 27 4.59 -9.70 -6.98
CA ARG A 27 4.92 -10.89 -7.77
C ARG A 27 6.40 -11.20 -7.63
N PRO A 28 6.78 -12.47 -7.37
CA PRO A 28 8.16 -12.90 -7.51
C PRO A 28 8.69 -12.57 -8.90
N SER A 29 9.95 -12.16 -8.97
CA SER A 29 10.71 -11.94 -10.20
C SER A 29 11.99 -12.78 -10.17
N GLU A 30 12.86 -12.63 -11.15
CA GLU A 30 14.13 -13.38 -11.18
C GLU A 30 15.02 -13.07 -9.97
N GLY A 31 15.58 -14.13 -9.38
CA GLY A 31 16.42 -14.05 -8.18
C GLY A 31 15.62 -13.65 -6.94
N GLU A 32 16.25 -12.88 -6.04
CA GLU A 32 15.63 -12.39 -4.80
C GLU A 32 14.87 -11.07 -5.01
N ARG A 33 14.22 -10.91 -6.17
CA ARG A 33 13.53 -9.67 -6.55
C ARG A 33 12.02 -9.84 -6.54
N THR A 34 11.33 -8.77 -6.16
CA THR A 34 9.87 -8.68 -6.21
C THR A 34 9.43 -7.56 -7.13
N SER A 35 8.51 -7.86 -8.04
CA SER A 35 7.81 -6.86 -8.83
C SER A 35 6.62 -6.33 -8.03
N VAL A 36 6.58 -5.02 -7.83
CA VAL A 36 5.47 -4.32 -7.17
C VAL A 36 4.72 -3.52 -8.22
N THR A 37 3.43 -3.83 -8.39
CA THR A 37 2.56 -3.10 -9.32
C THR A 37 1.50 -2.36 -8.53
N VAL A 38 1.35 -1.06 -8.79
CA VAL A 38 0.32 -0.22 -8.18
C VAL A 38 -0.67 0.25 -9.23
N ARG A 39 -1.96 0.02 -8.97
CA ARG A 39 -3.07 0.57 -9.75
C ARG A 39 -3.88 1.48 -8.85
N MET A 40 -4.14 2.70 -9.28
CA MET A 40 -4.99 3.62 -8.51
C MET A 40 -5.95 4.39 -9.40
N SER A 41 -7.06 4.80 -8.80
CA SER A 41 -8.00 5.76 -9.35
C SER A 41 -8.28 6.84 -8.30
N ALA A 42 -8.28 8.08 -8.73
CA ALA A 42 -8.61 9.24 -7.90
C ALA A 42 -9.70 10.04 -8.60
N GLU A 43 -10.67 10.54 -7.83
CA GLU A 43 -11.69 11.42 -8.38
C GLU A 43 -11.10 12.82 -8.61
N PRO A 44 -11.51 13.54 -9.68
CA PRO A 44 -11.00 14.89 -9.97
C PRO A 44 -11.24 15.89 -8.83
N ARG A 45 -12.35 15.75 -8.09
CA ARG A 45 -12.62 16.56 -6.88
C ARG A 45 -11.61 16.29 -5.75
N GLY A 46 -10.95 15.14 -5.79
CA GLY A 46 -9.97 14.72 -4.81
C GLY A 46 -8.52 15.14 -5.10
N LEU A 47 -8.23 15.72 -6.27
CA LEU A 47 -6.95 16.35 -6.54
C LEU A 47 -7.14 17.87 -6.41
N THR A 48 -6.65 18.48 -5.33
CA THR A 48 -6.59 19.94 -5.18
C THR A 48 -5.20 20.47 -5.51
N GLY A 49 -5.12 21.59 -6.21
CA GLY A 49 -3.87 22.29 -6.53
C GLY A 49 -3.27 21.93 -7.89
N LEU A 50 -2.02 22.35 -8.12
CA LEU A 50 -1.28 22.26 -9.39
C LEU A 50 -1.29 20.87 -10.05
N LEU A 51 -1.42 19.79 -9.27
CA LEU A 51 -1.49 18.41 -9.76
C LEU A 51 -2.75 18.10 -10.57
N ALA A 52 -3.86 18.82 -10.33
CA ALA A 52 -5.12 18.64 -11.06
C ALA A 52 -5.13 19.39 -12.41
N LEU A 53 -4.33 20.44 -12.54
CA LEU A 53 -4.26 21.30 -13.73
C LEU A 53 -3.30 20.76 -14.80
N VAL A 54 -2.41 19.83 -14.44
CA VAL A 54 -1.37 19.30 -15.32
C VAL A 54 -1.66 17.84 -15.66
N PRO A 55 -1.98 17.53 -16.94
CA PRO A 55 -2.16 16.15 -17.38
C PRO A 55 -0.98 15.25 -16.99
N GLY A 56 -1.28 14.10 -16.38
CA GLY A 56 -0.29 13.10 -15.99
C GLY A 56 0.57 13.45 -14.77
N ALA A 57 0.38 14.59 -14.11
CA ALA A 57 1.18 14.98 -12.94
C ALA A 57 1.02 14.00 -11.77
N ALA A 58 -0.20 13.53 -11.49
CA ALA A 58 -0.44 12.53 -10.46
C ALA A 58 0.37 11.24 -10.71
N GLY A 59 0.40 10.74 -11.95
CA GLY A 59 1.19 9.57 -12.33
C GLY A 59 2.70 9.78 -12.12
N ARG A 60 3.22 10.98 -12.41
CA ARG A 60 4.63 11.32 -12.14
C ARG A 60 4.96 11.32 -10.65
N VAL A 61 4.07 11.87 -9.82
CA VAL A 61 4.24 11.86 -8.35
C VAL A 61 4.27 10.43 -7.83
N VAL A 62 3.29 9.61 -8.21
CA VAL A 62 3.21 8.20 -7.80
C VAL A 62 4.46 7.44 -8.22
N ARG A 63 4.92 7.63 -9.46
CA ARG A 63 6.14 6.98 -9.95
C ARG A 63 7.37 7.37 -9.13
N ARG A 64 7.48 8.65 -8.74
CA ARG A 64 8.58 9.13 -7.90
C ARG A 64 8.55 8.49 -6.52
N GLU A 65 7.39 8.43 -5.89
CA GLU A 65 7.24 7.79 -4.57
C GLU A 65 7.54 6.30 -4.61
N LEU A 66 7.16 5.58 -5.68
CA LEU A 66 7.54 4.18 -5.86
C LEU A 66 9.07 3.99 -6.00
N ALA A 67 9.76 4.95 -6.62
CA ALA A 67 11.22 4.91 -6.71
C ALA A 67 11.88 5.15 -5.34
N HIS A 68 11.37 6.09 -4.54
CA HIS A 68 11.84 6.30 -3.18
C HIS A 68 11.58 5.08 -2.29
N PHE A 69 10.38 4.48 -2.40
CA PHE A 69 10.03 3.27 -1.67
C PHE A 69 10.98 2.12 -1.99
N LYS A 70 11.26 1.88 -3.28
CA LYS A 70 12.25 0.88 -3.71
C LYS A 70 13.61 1.12 -3.04
N ALA A 71 14.14 2.34 -3.13
CA ALA A 71 15.44 2.68 -2.55
C ALA A 71 15.46 2.49 -1.02
N TYR A 72 14.36 2.84 -0.35
CA TYR A 72 14.23 2.67 1.10
C TYR A 72 14.25 1.18 1.51
N VAL A 73 13.42 0.34 0.89
CA VAL A 73 13.31 -1.08 1.25
C VAL A 73 14.58 -1.84 0.89
N GLU A 74 15.13 -1.61 -0.30
CA GLU A 74 16.38 -2.25 -0.72
C GLU A 74 17.59 -1.77 0.09
N GLY A 75 17.56 -0.54 0.60
CA GLY A 75 18.58 -0.01 1.50
C GLY A 75 18.54 -0.61 2.92
N HIS A 76 17.39 -1.10 3.38
CA HIS A 76 17.30 -1.79 4.68
C HIS A 76 17.85 -3.23 4.61
N GLY A 77 17.76 -3.90 3.46
CA GLY A 77 18.31 -5.25 3.23
C GLY A 77 17.56 -6.39 3.93
N GLU A 78 16.80 -6.11 4.99
CA GLU A 78 15.97 -7.09 5.69
C GLU A 78 14.59 -6.52 6.04
N ALA A 79 13.62 -7.41 6.28
CA ALA A 79 12.29 -7.02 6.69
C ALA A 79 12.30 -6.43 8.10
N SER A 80 11.91 -5.16 8.22
CA SER A 80 11.67 -4.52 9.51
C SER A 80 10.40 -5.12 10.11
N GLY A 81 10.55 -5.97 11.15
CA GLY A 81 9.49 -6.74 11.82
C GLY A 81 8.08 -6.17 11.64
N ALA A 82 7.36 -6.74 10.67
CA ALA A 82 6.07 -6.23 10.21
C ALA A 82 4.94 -7.17 10.57
N TRP A 83 3.77 -6.60 10.83
CA TRP A 83 2.54 -7.36 10.95
C TRP A 83 2.15 -7.99 9.61
N ARG A 84 1.82 -9.28 9.64
CA ARG A 84 1.49 -10.08 8.45
C ARG A 84 0.09 -10.69 8.51
N GLY A 85 -0.88 -9.97 9.06
CA GLY A 85 -2.26 -10.46 9.10
C GLY A 85 -2.96 -10.36 7.74
N THR A 86 -3.98 -11.19 7.55
CA THR A 86 -4.89 -11.13 6.40
C THR A 86 -6.06 -10.19 6.72
N ILE A 87 -6.49 -9.37 5.76
CA ILE A 87 -7.72 -8.55 5.87
C ILE A 87 -8.67 -8.98 4.76
N ARG A 88 -9.90 -9.32 5.10
CA ARG A 88 -10.99 -9.59 4.14
C ARG A 88 -12.16 -8.67 4.44
N ASP A 89 -12.69 -7.99 3.42
CA ASP A 89 -13.82 -7.08 3.55
C ASP A 89 -13.65 -6.02 4.66
N GLY A 90 -12.41 -5.55 4.87
CA GLY A 90 -12.06 -4.58 5.90
C GLY A 90 -11.99 -5.14 7.32
N GLN A 91 -12.07 -6.45 7.50
CA GLN A 91 -11.93 -7.12 8.80
C GLN A 91 -10.63 -7.91 8.87
N VAL A 92 -9.90 -7.81 9.98
CA VAL A 92 -8.71 -8.62 10.24
C VAL A 92 -9.13 -10.08 10.41
N ARG A 93 -8.44 -10.97 9.70
CA ARG A 93 -8.55 -12.43 9.83
C ARG A 93 -7.24 -12.92 10.45
N PRO A 94 -7.21 -13.20 11.77
CA PRO A 94 -6.03 -13.76 12.40
C PRO A 94 -5.78 -15.19 11.86
N GLU A 95 -4.57 -15.45 11.38
CA GLU A 95 -4.10 -16.82 11.05
C GLU A 95 -3.57 -17.54 12.30
N GLU A 96 -3.04 -16.79 13.27
CA GLU A 96 -2.55 -17.29 14.56
C GLU A 96 -3.56 -16.98 15.68
N PRO A 97 -3.75 -17.89 16.67
CA PRO A 97 -4.64 -17.67 17.81
C PRO A 97 -4.27 -16.42 18.64
N GLU A 98 -2.98 -16.08 18.70
CA GLU A 98 -2.45 -14.85 19.29
C GLU A 98 -1.47 -14.20 18.32
N PRO A 99 -1.92 -13.26 17.46
CA PRO A 99 -1.01 -12.59 16.55
C PRO A 99 -0.01 -11.73 17.34
N PRO A 100 1.26 -11.65 16.90
CA PRO A 100 2.24 -10.77 17.52
C PRO A 100 1.70 -9.33 17.54
N ARG A 101 1.58 -8.77 18.75
CA ARG A 101 1.12 -7.38 18.92
C ARG A 101 2.12 -6.46 18.25
N SER A 102 1.67 -5.76 17.20
CA SER A 102 2.45 -4.68 16.62
C SER A 102 2.76 -3.64 17.70
N ARG A 103 4.03 -3.24 17.81
CA ARG A 103 4.44 -2.14 18.71
C ARG A 103 4.06 -0.76 18.15
N VAL A 104 3.50 -0.71 16.93
CA VAL A 104 3.05 0.50 16.28
C VAL A 104 1.61 0.79 16.69
N ALA A 105 1.40 1.91 17.39
CA ALA A 105 0.14 2.26 18.07
C ALA A 105 -1.12 2.30 17.17
N VAL A 106 -0.98 2.45 15.86
CA VAL A 106 -2.11 2.55 14.90
C VAL A 106 -2.30 1.29 14.06
N TRP A 107 -1.54 0.25 14.34
CA TRP A 107 -1.59 -0.97 13.53
C TRP A 107 -2.81 -1.82 13.87
N PRO A 108 -3.48 -2.46 12.88
CA PRO A 108 -4.58 -3.37 13.16
C PRO A 108 -4.12 -4.47 14.10
N VAL A 109 -4.76 -4.56 15.26
CA VAL A 109 -4.69 -5.72 16.14
C VAL A 109 -5.92 -6.56 15.82
N GLY A 110 -5.72 -7.87 15.64
CA GLY A 110 -6.82 -8.83 15.57
C GLY A 110 -7.59 -8.84 16.88
#